data_AF-A0A2V9ZI96-F1
#
_entry.id   AF-A0A2V9ZI96-F1
#
_cell.length_a   1.000
_cell.length_b   1.000
_cell.length_c   1.000
_cell.angle_alpha   90.00
_cell.angle_beta   90.00
_cell.angle_gamma   90.00
#
_symmetry.space_group_name_H-M   'P 1'
#
loop_
_entity.id
_entity.type
_entity.pdbx_description
1 polymer ?
#
loop_
_entity_poly.entity_id
_entity_poly.type
_entity_poly.pdbx_seq_one_letter_code
_entity_poly.pdbx_strand_id
1 'polypeptide(L)'
;MGDFKDEAASPIDFDRYFQAFPELKQHTLEPLKVETKIPPGGDAAGTIIVSFPLSKEAFDKRKSLKVIVQPYDQRAVVLSK
;
A
#
# COMPACT_ATOMS: atom_id res chain seq x y z
N MET A 1 -21.10 -2.64 -3.62
CA MET A 1 -19.94 -1.72 -3.51
C MET A 1 -19.09 -2.33 -2.41
N GLY A 2 -18.02 -3.05 -2.76
CA GLY A 2 -17.25 -3.83 -1.79
C GLY A 2 -16.16 -2.97 -1.18
N ASP A 3 -16.30 -2.62 0.09
CA ASP A 3 -15.16 -2.25 0.91
C ASP A 3 -14.30 -3.49 1.15
N PHE A 4 -12.99 -3.35 0.97
CA PHE A 4 -12.03 -4.40 1.26
C PHE A 4 -11.06 -3.85 2.29
N LYS A 5 -10.86 -4.62 3.36
CA LYS A 5 -9.88 -4.33 4.40
C LYS A 5 -8.76 -5.34 4.25
N ASP A 6 -7.53 -4.85 4.23
CA ASP A 6 -6.33 -5.67 4.25
C ASP A 6 -5.28 -5.00 5.14
N GLU A 7 -4.31 -5.79 5.58
CA GLU A 7 -3.13 -5.32 6.28
C GLU A 7 -1.95 -5.22 5.30
N ALA A 8 -1.07 -4.25 5.51
CA ALA A 8 0.09 -4.12 4.64
C ALA A 8 0.95 -5.39 4.75
N ALA A 9 1.31 -5.96 3.60
CA ALA A 9 2.15 -7.14 3.55
C ALA A 9 3.50 -6.87 4.23
N SER A 10 4.06 -7.92 4.84
CA SER A 10 5.38 -7.84 5.46
C SER A 10 6.44 -7.48 4.40
N PRO A 11 7.39 -6.59 4.71
CA PRO A 11 8.54 -6.30 3.84
C PRO A 11 9.30 -7.55 3.37
N ILE A 12 9.29 -8.62 4.17
CA ILE A 12 9.96 -9.89 3.85
C ILE A 12 9.30 -10.59 2.64
N ASP A 13 7.99 -10.39 2.44
CA ASP A 13 7.24 -10.99 1.33
C ASP A 13 7.35 -10.17 0.03
N PHE A 14 7.98 -8.99 0.04
CA PHE A 14 8.03 -8.12 -1.14
C PHE A 14 8.68 -8.80 -2.34
N ASP A 15 9.77 -9.56 -2.13
CA ASP A 15 10.42 -10.27 -3.25
C ASP A 15 9.46 -11.26 -3.91
N ARG A 16 8.66 -11.98 -3.10
CA ARG A 16 7.63 -12.89 -3.60
C ARG A 16 6.57 -12.16 -4.41
N TYR A 17 6.09 -11.01 -3.93
CA TYR A 17 5.13 -10.18 -4.68
C TYR A 17 5.73 -9.66 -5.98
N PHE A 18 7.00 -9.27 -5.98
CA PHE A 18 7.67 -8.78 -7.19
C PHE A 18 7.98 -9.89 -8.20
N GLN A 19 8.20 -11.11 -7.75
CA GLN A 19 8.31 -12.27 -8.64
C GLN A 19 6.97 -12.60 -9.30
N ALA A 20 5.87 -12.53 -8.54
CA ALA A 20 4.53 -12.80 -9.07
C ALA A 20 3.97 -11.65 -9.93
N PHE A 21 4.33 -10.40 -9.59
CA PHE A 21 3.84 -9.18 -10.24
C PHE A 21 5.01 -8.23 -10.53
N PRO A 22 5.78 -8.47 -11.62
CA PRO A 22 6.94 -7.66 -11.95
C PRO A 22 6.61 -6.18 -12.18
N GLU A 23 5.40 -5.88 -12.64
CA GLU A 23 4.88 -4.52 -12.84
C GLU A 23 4.92 -3.69 -11.56
N LEU A 24 4.78 -4.33 -10.37
CA LEU A 24 4.86 -3.63 -9.10
C LEU A 24 6.25 -3.02 -8.87
N LYS A 25 7.33 -3.61 -9.40
CA LYS A 25 8.70 -3.07 -9.22
C LYS A 25 8.93 -1.72 -9.89
N GLN A 26 8.14 -1.36 -10.90
CA GLN A 26 8.49 -0.24 -11.80
C GLN A 26 8.46 1.14 -11.12
N HIS A 27 7.82 1.27 -9.95
CA HIS A 27 7.74 2.52 -9.20
C HIS A 27 7.89 2.36 -7.68
N THR A 28 8.42 1.23 -7.22
CA THR A 28 8.53 0.96 -5.78
C THR A 28 9.78 1.56 -5.19
N LEU A 29 9.59 2.30 -4.10
CA LEU A 29 10.63 2.62 -3.13
C LEU A 29 10.91 1.40 -2.23
N GLU A 30 11.92 1.51 -1.38
CA GLU A 30 12.11 0.56 -0.28
C GLU A 30 10.83 0.37 0.54
N PRO A 31 10.59 -0.83 1.11
CA PRO A 31 9.43 -1.08 1.95
C PRO A 31 9.34 -0.03 3.06
N LEU A 32 8.13 0.49 3.30
CA LEU A 32 7.91 1.41 4.40
C LEU A 32 8.16 0.66 5.72
N LYS A 33 9.24 1.01 6.40
CA LYS A 33 9.62 0.40 7.67
C LYS A 33 8.66 0.88 8.76
N VAL A 34 7.84 -0.03 9.24
CA VAL A 34 7.03 0.18 10.46
C VAL A 34 7.95 0.55 11.63
N GLU A 35 7.42 1.33 12.57
CA GLU A 35 8.14 1.78 13.78
C GLU A 35 9.37 2.68 13.51
N THR A 36 9.53 3.18 12.28
CA THR A 36 10.58 4.16 11.96
C THR A 36 10.31 5.45 12.72
N LYS A 37 11.27 5.83 13.58
CA LYS A 37 11.23 7.13 14.25
C LYS A 37 11.48 8.23 13.23
N ILE A 38 10.44 9.01 12.93
CA ILE A 38 10.54 10.20 12.10
C ILE A 38 10.89 11.38 13.01
N PRO A 39 12.06 12.02 12.86
CA PRO A 39 12.41 13.18 13.67
C PRO A 39 11.47 14.36 13.37
N PRO A 40 11.36 15.36 14.28
CA PRO A 40 10.57 16.56 14.02
C PRO A 40 11.02 17.26 12.73
N GLY A 41 10.08 17.51 11.82
CA GLY A 41 10.37 18.11 10.50
C GLY A 41 10.95 17.14 9.47
N GLY A 42 11.13 15.86 9.81
CA GLY A 42 11.52 14.81 8.87
C GLY A 42 10.33 14.18 8.14
N ASP A 43 10.64 13.50 7.05
CA ASP A 43 9.72 12.67 6.29
C ASP A 43 10.27 11.25 6.16
N ALA A 44 9.36 10.29 5.95
CA ALA A 44 9.70 8.93 5.58
C ALA A 44 8.83 8.51 4.40
N ALA A 45 9.47 8.03 3.35
CA ALA A 45 8.80 7.53 2.15
C ALA A 45 9.13 6.05 1.96
N GLY A 46 8.15 5.28 1.50
CA GLY A 46 8.32 3.86 1.27
C GLY A 46 7.10 3.25 0.60
N THR A 47 7.25 2.01 0.20
CA THR A 47 6.20 1.22 -0.44
C THR A 47 5.46 0.37 0.59
N ILE A 48 4.14 0.31 0.48
CA ILE A 48 3.33 -0.75 1.09
C ILE A 48 2.65 -1.57 -0.01
N ILE A 49 2.47 -2.86 0.22
CA ILE A 49 1.73 -3.76 -0.69
C ILE A 49 0.48 -4.20 0.06
N VAL A 50 -0.68 -4.06 -0.58
CA VAL A 50 -1.96 -4.54 -0.09
C VAL A 50 -2.61 -5.39 -1.17
N SER A 51 -3.30 -6.43 -0.74
CA SER A 51 -3.96 -7.40 -1.60
C SER A 51 -5.47 -7.31 -1.44
N PHE A 52 -6.17 -7.27 -2.57
CA PHE A 52 -7.62 -7.29 -2.57
C PHE A 52 -8.08 -8.48 -3.42
N PRO A 53 -9.14 -9.20 -3.00
CA PRO A 53 -9.68 -10.34 -3.74
C PRO A 53 -10.48 -9.85 -4.95
N LEU A 54 -9.82 -9.18 -5.89
CA LEU A 54 -10.41 -8.54 -7.04
C LEU A 54 -9.56 -8.82 -8.28
N SER A 55 -10.21 -9.17 -9.39
CA SER A 55 -9.50 -9.42 -10.65
C SER A 55 -9.01 -8.12 -11.28
N LYS A 56 -7.88 -8.15 -11.98
CA LYS A 56 -7.30 -6.99 -12.68
C LYS A 56 -8.33 -6.25 -13.55
N GLU A 57 -9.11 -6.96 -14.35
CA GLU A 57 -10.18 -6.36 -15.17
C GLU A 57 -11.24 -5.61 -14.35
N ALA A 58 -11.58 -6.14 -13.18
CA ALA A 58 -12.53 -5.49 -12.27
C ALA A 58 -11.90 -4.29 -11.56
N PHE A 59 -10.57 -4.26 -11.38
CA PHE A 59 -9.83 -3.08 -10.93
C PHE A 59 -9.85 -1.99 -12.00
N ASP A 60 -9.42 -2.32 -13.21
CA ASP A 60 -9.24 -1.39 -14.32
C ASP A 60 -10.57 -0.74 -14.75
N LYS A 61 -11.71 -1.40 -14.53
CA LYS A 61 -13.05 -0.86 -14.78
C LYS A 61 -13.52 0.13 -13.70
N ARG A 62 -12.81 0.28 -12.58
CA ARG A 62 -13.22 1.22 -11.52
C ARG A 62 -12.94 2.65 -11.95
N LYS A 63 -13.98 3.48 -11.82
CA LYS A 63 -13.90 4.92 -12.08
C LYS A 63 -13.35 5.73 -10.91
N SER A 64 -13.29 5.11 -9.73
CA SER A 64 -12.75 5.75 -8.53
C SER A 64 -12.10 4.73 -7.59
N LEU A 65 -11.07 5.18 -6.89
CA LEU A 65 -10.37 4.42 -5.86
C LEU A 65 -10.24 5.29 -4.62
N LYS A 66 -10.76 4.79 -3.49
CA LYS A 66 -10.55 5.39 -2.17
C LYS A 66 -9.72 4.44 -1.32
N VAL A 67 -8.54 4.89 -0.89
CA VAL A 67 -7.66 4.15 0.01
C VAL A 67 -7.62 4.89 1.34
N ILE A 68 -7.91 4.20 2.42
CA ILE A 68 -7.84 4.74 3.78
C ILE A 68 -6.69 4.04 4.48
N VAL A 69 -5.61 4.77 4.72
CA VAL A 69 -4.46 4.29 5.49
C VAL A 69 -4.68 4.71 6.93
N GLN A 70 -4.75 3.75 7.85
CA GLN A 70 -4.97 4.01 9.27
C GLN A 70 -3.71 3.66 10.07
N PRO A 71 -2.88 4.65 10.44
CA PRO A 71 -1.72 4.43 11.29
C PRO A 71 -2.14 4.08 12.72
N TYR A 72 -1.25 3.44 13.48
CA TYR A 72 -1.52 3.04 14.87
C TYR A 72 -1.74 4.25 15.80
N ASP A 73 -0.90 5.28 15.68
CA ASP A 73 -0.88 6.44 16.59
C ASP A 73 -1.35 7.76 15.96
N GLN A 74 -1.80 7.74 14.69
CA GLN A 74 -2.17 8.96 13.96
C GLN A 74 -3.54 8.85 13.31
N ARG A 75 -4.11 10.00 12.92
CA ARG A 75 -5.39 10.03 12.19
C ARG A 75 -5.25 9.35 10.84
N ALA A 76 -6.31 8.68 10.42
CA ALA A 76 -6.35 8.04 9.12
C ALA A 76 -6.15 9.05 7.99
N VAL A 77 -5.35 8.65 6.99
CA VAL A 77 -5.11 9.40 5.76
C VAL A 77 -5.99 8.81 4.67
N VAL A 78 -6.71 9.68 3.95
CA VAL A 78 -7.61 9.28 2.88
C VAL A 78 -7.04 9.72 1.55
N LEU A 79 -6.67 8.75 0.71
CA LEU A 79 -6.25 8.95 -0.67
C LEU A 79 -7.45 8.65 -1.58
N SER A 80 -7.74 9.53 -2.52
CA SER A 80 -8.84 9.36 -3.48
C SER A 80 -8.36 9.70 -4.88
N LYS A 81 -8.68 8.85 -5.86
CA LYS A 81 -8.42 9.07 -7.28
C LYS A 81 -9.66 8.75 -8.10
#